data_AF-A0A6F8UU95-F1
#
_entry.id   AF-A0A6F8UU95-F1
#
_cell.length_a   1.000
_cell.length_b   1.000
_cell.length_c   1.000
_cell.angle_alpha   90.00
_cell.angle_beta   90.00
_cell.angle_gamma   90.00
#
_symmetry.space_group_name_H-M   'P 1'
#
loop_
_entity.id
_entity.type
_entity.pdbx_description
1 polymer ?
#
loop_
_entity_poly.entity_id
_entity_poly.type
_entity_poly.pdbx_seq_one_letter_code
_entity_poly.pdbx_strand_id
1 'polypeptide(L)' 'MFFAKGRGIGDCGSSGSYGWNGTHFAVLQLSMMNECRLIPGDDWITLFQSREK' A
#
# COMPACT_ATOMS: atom_id res chain seq x y z
N MET A 1 3.43 -6.17 -5.58
CA MET A 1 4.43 -6.09 -4.48
C MET A 1 3.79 -5.24 -3.37
N PHE A 2 3.28 -5.71 -2.23
CA PHE A 2 3.71 -6.74 -1.25
C PHE A 2 4.78 -6.29 -0.24
N PHE A 3 4.63 -6.87 0.97
CA PHE A 3 5.38 -6.74 2.22
C PHE A 3 6.71 -5.98 2.15
N ALA A 4 6.71 -4.77 2.72
CA ALA A 4 7.90 -3.96 2.90
C ALA A 4 8.23 -3.86 4.41
N LYS A 5 9.07 -4.78 4.90
CA LYS A 5 9.56 -4.76 6.29
C LYS A 5 10.43 -3.52 6.49
N GLY A 6 9.92 -2.52 7.20
CA GLY A 6 10.68 -1.35 7.62
C GLY A 6 11.08 -0.41 6.48
N ARG A 7 10.12 0.30 5.87
CA ARG A 7 10.45 1.45 5.02
C ARG A 7 10.59 2.70 5.86
N GLY A 8 11.71 3.39 5.67
CA GLY A 8 12.03 4.64 6.36
C GLY A 8 11.35 5.83 5.70
N ILE A 9 11.47 6.99 6.35
CA ILE A 9 11.11 8.29 5.75
C ILE A 9 12.01 8.49 4.53
N GLY A 10 11.41 8.60 3.34
CA GLY A 10 12.13 8.81 2.07
C GLY A 10 12.11 7.65 1.08
N ASP A 11 11.67 6.45 1.47
CA ASP A 11 11.60 5.30 0.56
C ASP A 11 10.35 5.34 -0.33
N CYS A 12 10.53 5.33 -1.66
CA CYS A 12 9.48 5.23 -2.66
C CYS A 12 9.13 3.76 -3.00
N GLY A 13 7.93 3.50 -3.54
CA GLY A 13 7.49 2.19 -4.05
C GLY A 13 5.98 1.99 -3.89
N SER A 14 5.55 0.81 -3.42
CA SER A 14 4.13 0.46 -3.24
C SER A 14 3.81 0.00 -1.82
N SER A 15 2.75 0.54 -1.22
CA SER A 15 2.24 0.18 0.11
C SER A 15 0.80 -0.30 -0.02
N GLY A 16 0.36 -1.22 0.82
CA GLY A 16 -0.99 -1.76 0.74
C GLY A 16 -1.27 -2.86 1.74
N SER A 17 -2.53 -3.27 1.80
CA SER A 17 -3.03 -4.30 2.71
C SER A 17 -3.80 -5.38 1.98
N TYR A 18 -3.83 -6.56 2.57
CA TYR A 18 -4.61 -7.71 2.11
C TYR A 18 -5.59 -8.13 3.19
N GLY A 19 -6.77 -8.58 2.76
CA GLY A 19 -7.83 -9.13 3.60
C GLY A 19 -8.30 -10.48 3.08
N TRP A 20 -8.77 -11.36 3.98
CA TRP A 20 -9.34 -12.65 3.61
C TRP A 20 -10.84 -12.50 3.36
N ASN A 21 -11.32 -12.79 2.15
CA ASN A 21 -12.74 -12.65 1.80
C ASN A 21 -13.56 -13.95 1.95
N GLY A 22 -13.00 -14.99 2.57
CA GLY A 22 -13.63 -16.31 2.68
C GLY A 22 -13.12 -17.34 1.66
N THR A 23 -12.51 -16.91 0.55
CA THR A 23 -12.01 -17.80 -0.51
C THR A 23 -10.54 -17.57 -0.86
N HIS A 24 -10.08 -16.31 -0.81
CA HIS A 24 -8.70 -15.94 -1.08
C HIS A 24 -8.33 -14.63 -0.36
N PHE A 25 -7.03 -14.33 -0.31
CA PHE A 25 -6.57 -13.00 0.09
C PHE A 25 -6.74 -12.02 -1.07
N ALA A 26 -7.55 -11.01 -0.87
CA ALA A 26 -7.76 -9.90 -1.80
C ALA A 26 -7.03 -8.64 -1.31
N VAL A 27 -6.65 -7.77 -2.25
CA VAL A 27 -6.10 -6.45 -1.92
C VAL A 27 -7.24 -5.59 -1.35
N LEU A 28 -7.02 -4.95 -0.19
CA LEU A 28 -7.97 -3.99 0.38
C LEU A 28 -7.60 -2.55 0.06
N GLN A 29 -6.30 -2.25 0.01
CA GLN A 29 -5.80 -0.92 -0.33
C GLN A 29 -4.45 -1.03 -1.04
N LEU A 30 -4.21 -0.10 -1.98
CA LEU A 30 -2.92 0.10 -2.63
C LEU A 30 -2.64 1.60 -2.77
N SER A 31 -1.50 2.02 -2.28
CA SER A 31 -0.91 3.34 -2.52
C SER A 31 0.46 3.17 -3.17
N MET A 32 0.83 4.07 -4.08
CA MET A 32 2.13 4.01 -4.74
C MET A 32 2.76 5.39 -4.89
N MET A 33 4.08 5.41 -4.83
CA MET A 33 4.92 6.56 -5.08
C MET A 33 6.16 6.05 -5.82
N ASN A 34 6.22 6.22 -7.13
CA ASN A 34 7.32 5.67 -7.93
C ASN A 34 8.64 6.42 -7.72
N GLU A 35 8.58 7.67 -7.25
CA GLU A 35 9.74 8.53 -7.03
C GLU A 35 9.82 8.99 -5.59
N CYS A 36 11.02 8.98 -5.01
CA CYS A 36 11.24 9.31 -3.62
C CYS A 36 11.13 10.82 -3.43
N ARG A 37 10.05 11.26 -2.76
CA ARG A 37 9.72 12.68 -2.55
C ARG A 37 9.87 13.15 -1.10
N LEU A 38 10.44 12.33 -0.21
CA LEU A 38 10.49 12.59 1.24
C LEU A 38 9.10 12.81 1.87
N ILE A 39 8.06 12.25 1.25
CA ILE A 39 6.68 12.29 1.73
C ILE A 39 6.43 11.02 2.56
N PRO A 40 5.92 11.13 3.81
CA PRO A 40 5.54 9.99 4.62
C PRO A 40 4.58 9.04 3.89
N GLY A 41 4.71 7.73 4.14
CA GLY A 41 3.90 6.71 3.44
C GLY A 41 2.38 6.89 3.59
N ASP A 42 1.94 7.46 4.71
CA ASP A 42 0.52 7.72 5.00
C ASP A 42 -0.07 8.84 4.14
N ASP A 43 0.77 9.74 3.60
CA ASP A 43 0.37 10.85 2.73
C ASP A 43 0.39 10.46 1.24
N TRP A 44 0.63 9.19 0.91
CA TRP A 44 0.65 8.72 -0.46
C TRP A 44 -0.77 8.60 -1.02
N ILE A 45 -0.90 8.91 -2.31
CA ILE A 45 -2.16 8.73 -3.03
C ILE A 45 -2.56 7.26 -2.98
N THR A 46 -3.77 7.01 -2.48
CA THR A 46 -4.42 5.71 -2.60
C THR A 46 -4.91 5.55 -4.03
N LEU A 47 -4.34 4.59 -4.74
CA LEU A 47 -4.71 4.27 -6.13
C LEU A 47 -5.89 3.31 -6.19
N PHE A 48 -6.02 2.46 -5.19
CA PHE A 48 -7.10 1.49 -5.11
C PHE A 48 -7.52 1.30 -3.66
N GLN A 49 -8.84 1.23 -3.47
CA GLN A 49 -9.47 0.86 -2.22
C GLN A 49 -10.65 -0.06 -2.51
N SER A 50 -10.66 -1.22 -1.87
CA SER A 50 -11.78 -2.15 -1.94
C SER A 50 -13.00 -1.55 -1.23
N ARG A 51 -14.20 -1.85 -1.74
CA ARG A 51 -15.46 -1.61 -1.01
C ARG A 51 -15.86 -2.79 -0.13
N GLU A 52 -15.21 -3.93 -0.33
CA GLU A 52 -15.39 -5.14 0.46
C GLU A 52 -14.46 -5.08 1.67
N LYS A 53 -14.91 -5.62 2.80
CA LYS A 53 -14.15 -5.64 4.06
C LYS A 53 -13.36 -6.93 4.21
#